data_AF-A0AAD6JF24-F1
#
_entry.id   AF-A0AAD6JF24-F1
#
_cell.length_a   1.000
_cell.length_b   1.000
_cell.length_c   1.000
_cell.angle_alpha   90.00
_cell.angle_beta   90.00
_cell.angle_gamma   90.00
#
_symmetry.space_group_name_H-M   'P 1'
#
loop_
_entity.id
_entity.type
_entity.pdbx_description
1 polymer ?
#
loop_
_entity_poly.entity_id
_entity_poly.type
_entity_poly.pdbx_seq_one_letter_code
_entity_poly.pdbx_strand_id
1 'polypeptide(L)'
;MELMSMKGCRFVDNKKVTDFSFDDKTGCISDVVCDNETYKADAVILAVGTSTVQELTKKSATLSTREEFLKVLNLDASDLVSTNLWLDKKIRIPFARNVCSSFDDSSGWTFFNLNDLFDEHRNSPATILQADFYHANELLPLKDEHIAAKVMS
;
A
#
# COMPACT_ATOMS: atom_id res chain seq x y z
N MET A 1 7.76 11.69 11.65
CA MET A 1 6.62 12.15 12.47
C MET A 1 7.02 13.17 13.53
N GLU A 2 8.13 12.99 14.23
CA GLU A 2 8.59 13.91 15.30
C GLU A 2 8.81 15.35 14.81
N LEU A 3 9.54 15.54 13.70
CA LEU A 3 9.74 16.87 13.09
C LEU A 3 8.41 17.58 12.77
N MET A 4 7.42 16.86 12.22
CA MET A 4 6.12 17.44 11.87
C MET A 4 5.31 17.80 13.12
N SER A 5 5.40 16.97 14.16
CA SER A 5 4.77 17.24 15.46
C SER A 5 5.33 18.52 16.08
N MET A 6 6.66 18.71 16.03
CA MET A 6 7.32 19.96 16.46
C MET A 6 6.90 21.19 15.64
N LYS A 7 6.43 21.00 14.40
CA LYS A 7 5.89 22.06 13.54
C LYS A 7 4.39 22.26 13.72
N GLY A 8 3.77 21.60 14.70
CA GLY A 8 2.36 21.76 15.05
C GLY A 8 1.41 20.80 14.35
N CYS A 9 1.90 19.80 13.61
CA CYS A 9 1.04 18.76 13.06
C CYS A 9 0.49 17.88 14.19
N ARG A 10 -0.82 17.64 14.18
CA ARG A 10 -1.47 16.69 15.08
C ARG A 10 -1.71 15.38 14.35
N PHE A 11 -1.13 14.30 14.87
CA PHE A 11 -1.40 12.94 14.41
C PHE A 11 -2.54 12.37 15.23
N VAL A 12 -3.51 11.77 14.54
CA VAL A 12 -4.67 11.11 15.16
C VAL A 12 -4.74 9.70 14.60
N ASP A 13 -4.38 8.74 15.45
CA ASP A 13 -4.28 7.33 15.06
C ASP A 13 -5.59 6.58 15.38
N ASN A 14 -5.76 5.40 14.80
CA ASN A 14 -6.91 4.52 15.03
C ASN A 14 -8.27 5.17 14.75
N LYS A 15 -8.32 6.08 13.77
CA LYS A 15 -9.55 6.71 13.30
C LYS A 15 -9.74 6.43 11.82
N LYS A 16 -10.89 5.87 11.46
CA LYS A 16 -11.24 5.65 10.05
C LYS A 16 -12.10 6.80 9.55
N VAL A 17 -11.67 7.45 8.46
CA VAL A 17 -12.54 8.40 7.75
C VAL A 17 -13.71 7.63 7.15
N THR A 18 -14.92 8.12 7.39
CA THR A 18 -16.16 7.47 6.95
C THR A 18 -16.98 8.35 6.03
N ASP A 19 -16.95 9.67 6.20
CA ASP A 19 -17.69 10.63 5.37
C ASP A 19 -17.08 12.05 5.42
N PHE A 20 -17.69 12.97 4.70
CA PHE A 20 -17.33 14.39 4.61
C PHE A 20 -18.59 15.25 4.64
N SER A 21 -18.46 16.50 5.05
CA SER A 21 -19.52 17.51 4.91
C SER A 21 -19.04 18.66 4.03
N PHE A 22 -19.96 19.23 3.26
CA PHE A 22 -19.71 20.41 2.45
C PHE A 22 -20.25 21.66 3.14
N ASP A 23 -19.59 22.78 2.90
CA ASP A 23 -20.17 24.09 3.12
C ASP A 23 -21.09 24.43 1.94
N ASP A 24 -22.38 24.61 2.21
CA ASP A 24 -23.42 24.85 1.20
C ASP A 24 -23.18 26.13 0.36
N LYS A 25 -22.42 27.09 0.86
CA LYS A 25 -22.19 28.37 0.17
C LYS A 25 -21.03 28.27 -0.82
N THR A 26 -19.98 27.55 -0.45
CA THR A 26 -18.74 27.43 -1.22
C THR A 26 -18.70 26.16 -2.05
N GLY A 27 -19.44 25.11 -1.65
CA GLY A 27 -19.37 23.78 -2.23
C GLY A 27 -18.05 23.04 -1.91
N CYS A 28 -17.24 23.58 -1.00
CA CYS A 28 -15.99 22.98 -0.53
C CYS A 28 -16.23 22.06 0.67
N ILE A 29 -15.32 21.12 0.93
CA ILE A 29 -15.35 20.31 2.16
C ILE A 29 -15.08 21.21 3.36
N SER A 30 -15.97 21.16 4.35
CA SER A 30 -15.84 21.88 5.63
C SER A 30 -15.38 20.97 6.77
N ASP A 31 -15.75 19.69 6.71
CA ASP A 31 -15.55 18.75 7.79
C ASP A 31 -15.21 17.35 7.27
N VAL A 32 -14.34 16.66 8.01
CA VAL A 32 -14.00 15.25 7.84
C VAL A 32 -14.64 14.46 8.98
N VAL A 33 -15.42 13.44 8.64
CA VAL A 33 -16.08 12.57 9.62
C VAL A 33 -15.23 11.31 9.81
N CYS A 34 -14.83 11.06 11.05
CA CYS A 34 -14.04 9.90 11.45
C CYS A 34 -14.77 9.14 12.54
N ASP A 35 -15.38 8.00 12.21
CA ASP A 35 -16.21 7.22 13.12
C ASP A 35 -17.29 8.10 13.82
N ASN A 36 -17.12 8.41 15.11
CA ASN A 36 -18.03 9.23 15.91
C ASN A 36 -17.54 10.68 16.14
N GLU A 37 -16.47 11.10 15.45
CA GLU A 37 -15.85 12.41 15.60
C GLU A 37 -15.84 13.18 14.28
N THR A 38 -15.82 14.50 14.38
CA THR A 38 -15.81 15.40 13.22
C THR A 38 -14.69 16.41 13.36
N TYR A 39 -13.93 16.60 12.29
CA TYR A 39 -12.77 17.47 12.23
C TYR A 39 -12.98 18.55 11.18
N LYS A 40 -13.01 19.81 11.61
CA LYS A 40 -13.05 20.96 10.71
C LYS A 40 -11.76 21.06 9.92
N ALA A 41 -11.88 21.34 8.63
CA ALA A 41 -10.75 21.53 7.75
C ALA A 41 -11.07 22.56 6.66
N ASP A 42 -10.12 23.43 6.36
CA ASP A 42 -10.22 24.35 5.21
C ASP A 42 -9.86 23.65 3.88
N ALA A 43 -9.11 22.55 3.97
CA ALA A 43 -8.70 21.73 2.83
C ALA A 43 -8.47 20.28 3.28
N VAL A 44 -8.72 19.35 2.35
CA VAL A 44 -8.57 17.90 2.59
C VAL A 44 -7.70 17.30 1.50
N ILE A 45 -6.73 16.48 1.92
CA ILE A 45 -5.88 15.68 1.03
C ILE A 45 -6.15 14.20 1.32
N LEU A 46 -6.68 13.47 0.34
CA LEU A 46 -6.86 12.03 0.42
C LEU A 46 -5.57 11.31 0.02
N ALA A 47 -4.66 11.15 0.98
CA ALA A 47 -3.40 10.40 0.80
C ALA A 47 -3.59 8.90 1.12
N VAL A 48 -4.56 8.25 0.47
CA VAL A 48 -4.92 6.85 0.69
C VAL A 48 -4.96 6.07 -0.64
N GLY A 49 -4.93 4.74 -0.57
CA GLY A 49 -4.99 3.89 -1.76
C GLY A 49 -6.32 3.99 -2.51
N THR A 50 -6.30 3.68 -3.81
CA THR A 50 -7.47 3.76 -4.71
C THR A 50 -8.68 3.03 -4.14
N SER A 51 -8.51 1.82 -3.61
CA SER A 51 -9.61 1.02 -3.02
C SER A 51 -10.27 1.73 -1.84
N THR A 52 -9.52 2.48 -1.03
CA THR A 52 -10.07 3.28 0.07
C THR A 52 -10.86 4.47 -0.46
N VAL A 53 -10.36 5.17 -1.48
CA VAL A 53 -11.13 6.26 -2.12
C VAL A 53 -12.41 5.71 -2.73
N GLN A 54 -12.37 4.55 -3.38
CA GLN A 54 -13.56 3.88 -3.92
C GLN A 54 -14.55 3.48 -2.83
N GLU A 55 -14.09 2.96 -1.68
CA GLU A 55 -14.94 2.67 -0.52
C GLU A 55 -15.62 3.94 0.00
N LEU A 56 -14.86 5.02 0.16
CA LEU A 56 -15.37 6.32 0.59
C LEU A 56 -16.40 6.87 -0.40
N THR A 57 -16.12 6.86 -1.71
CA THR A 57 -17.06 7.30 -2.73
C THR A 57 -18.38 6.53 -2.66
N LYS A 58 -18.35 5.21 -2.44
CA LYS A 58 -19.55 4.38 -2.37
C LYS A 58 -20.40 4.63 -1.10
N LYS A 59 -19.76 4.97 0.02
CA LYS A 59 -20.42 5.10 1.33
C LYS A 59 -20.78 6.54 1.68
N SER A 60 -20.00 7.50 1.21
CA SER A 60 -20.18 8.92 1.48
C SER A 60 -21.36 9.47 0.67
N ALA A 61 -22.35 10.01 1.37
CA ALA A 61 -23.45 10.74 0.73
C ALA A 61 -22.95 11.99 -0.01
N THR A 62 -21.80 12.50 0.40
CA THR A 62 -21.16 13.71 -0.11
C THR A 62 -20.35 13.41 -1.38
N LEU A 63 -19.40 12.48 -1.32
CA LEU A 63 -18.50 12.17 -2.45
C LEU A 63 -19.22 11.48 -3.62
N SER A 64 -20.24 10.67 -3.35
CA SER A 64 -21.02 9.99 -4.41
C SER A 64 -21.75 10.95 -5.36
N THR A 65 -21.91 12.23 -4.99
CA THR A 65 -22.57 13.25 -5.82
C THR A 65 -21.63 13.91 -6.84
N ARG A 66 -20.33 13.60 -6.79
CA ARG A 66 -19.28 14.28 -7.55
C ARG A 66 -18.72 13.38 -8.65
N GLU A 67 -18.76 13.86 -9.89
CA GLU A 67 -18.38 13.09 -11.07
C GLU A 67 -16.91 12.61 -11.02
N GLU A 68 -16.02 13.46 -10.52
CA GLU A 68 -14.60 13.15 -10.37
C GLU A 68 -14.36 11.95 -9.44
N PHE A 69 -15.15 11.82 -8.37
CA PHE A 69 -15.07 10.69 -7.45
C PHE A 69 -15.74 9.44 -8.02
N LEU A 70 -16.83 9.59 -8.78
CA LEU A 70 -17.46 8.49 -9.50
C LEU A 70 -16.51 7.88 -10.54
N LYS A 71 -15.69 8.69 -11.22
CA LYS A 71 -14.70 8.20 -12.20
C LYS A 71 -13.62 7.33 -11.56
N VAL A 72 -13.26 7.56 -10.30
CA VAL A 72 -12.29 6.73 -9.54
C VAL A 72 -12.80 5.29 -9.40
N LEU A 73 -14.10 5.05 -9.46
CA LEU A 73 -14.68 3.70 -9.40
C LEU A 73 -14.30 2.81 -10.60
N ASN A 74 -13.80 3.39 -11.68
CA ASN A 74 -13.33 2.65 -12.87
C ASN A 74 -11.82 2.37 -12.84
N LEU A 75 -11.11 2.76 -11.78
CA LEU A 75 -9.68 2.47 -11.65
C LEU A 75 -9.47 1.06 -11.07
N ASP A 76 -8.65 0.27 -11.76
CA ASP A 76 -8.20 -1.03 -11.27
C ASP A 76 -6.91 -0.90 -10.45
N ALA A 77 -6.68 -1.88 -9.58
CA ALA A 77 -5.43 -2.08 -8.86
C ALA A 77 -4.89 -3.49 -9.19
N SER A 78 -3.56 -3.65 -9.10
CA SER A 78 -2.92 -4.95 -9.26
C SER A 78 -2.50 -5.48 -7.90
N ASP A 79 -2.76 -6.77 -7.67
CA ASP A 79 -2.34 -7.45 -6.46
C ASP A 79 -0.84 -7.74 -6.50
N LEU A 80 -0.17 -7.50 -5.38
CA LEU A 80 1.25 -7.73 -5.18
C LEU A 80 1.45 -8.55 -3.91
N VAL A 81 2.23 -9.62 -3.99
CA VAL A 81 2.73 -10.34 -2.84
C VAL A 81 4.25 -10.15 -2.77
N SER A 82 4.71 -9.56 -1.67
CA SER A 82 6.12 -9.39 -1.35
C SER A 82 6.51 -10.33 -0.22
N THR A 83 7.51 -11.18 -0.46
CA THR A 83 7.99 -12.18 0.50
C THR A 83 9.46 -11.94 0.81
N ASN A 84 9.79 -11.77 2.09
CA ASN A 84 11.17 -11.67 2.52
C ASN A 84 11.69 -13.04 2.99
N LEU A 85 12.80 -13.48 2.40
CA LEU A 85 13.47 -14.74 2.73
C LEU A 85 14.82 -14.46 3.39
N TRP A 86 15.05 -15.07 4.55
CA TRP A 86 16.35 -15.14 5.21
C TRP A 86 16.99 -16.48 4.88
N LEU A 87 18.06 -16.45 4.10
CA LEU A 87 18.77 -17.66 3.73
C LEU A 87 19.70 -18.09 4.87
N ASP A 88 19.95 -19.39 4.97
CA ASP A 88 20.82 -19.99 5.99
C ASP A 88 22.29 -19.58 5.83
N LYS A 89 22.68 -19.13 4.64
CA LYS A 89 24.03 -18.74 4.28
C LYS A 89 24.05 -17.43 3.49
N LYS A 90 25.23 -16.81 3.49
CA LYS A 90 25.52 -15.68 2.62
C LYS A 90 25.80 -16.20 1.21
N ILE A 91 24.91 -15.85 0.28
CA ILE A 91 25.00 -16.22 -1.13
C ILE A 91 25.48 -15.01 -1.92
N ARG A 92 26.41 -15.25 -2.86
CA ARG A 92 26.85 -14.22 -3.79
C ARG A 92 25.84 -14.11 -4.93
N ILE A 93 25.13 -12.99 -4.98
CA ILE A 93 24.17 -12.66 -6.04
C ILE A 93 24.80 -11.56 -6.92
N PRO A 94 24.92 -11.75 -8.25
CA PRO A 94 25.61 -10.78 -9.09
C PRO A 94 24.94 -9.40 -9.17
N PHE A 95 23.62 -9.36 -9.05
CA PHE A 95 22.84 -8.13 -9.17
C PHE A 95 21.92 -7.93 -7.96
N ALA A 96 21.80 -6.68 -7.52
CA ALA A 96 20.91 -6.31 -6.43
C ALA A 96 19.43 -6.37 -6.80
N ARG A 97 19.10 -6.31 -8.10
CA ARG A 97 17.75 -6.31 -8.67
C ARG A 97 17.71 -7.31 -9.82
N ASN A 98 16.76 -8.23 -9.78
CA ASN A 98 16.67 -9.33 -10.74
C ASN A 98 15.23 -9.47 -11.22
N VAL A 99 15.06 -9.62 -12.54
CA VAL A 99 13.76 -9.89 -13.15
C VAL A 99 13.71 -11.36 -13.51
N CYS A 100 12.65 -12.03 -13.09
CA CYS A 100 12.43 -13.45 -13.34
C CYS A 100 11.24 -13.62 -14.27
N SER A 101 11.49 -14.20 -15.44
CA SER A 101 10.43 -14.75 -16.28
C SER A 101 9.87 -15.98 -15.59
N SER A 102 8.55 -16.09 -15.46
CA SER A 102 7.92 -17.29 -14.94
C SER A 102 8.05 -18.47 -15.91
N PHE A 103 8.07 -19.69 -15.37
CA PHE A 103 7.83 -20.92 -16.12
C PHE A 103 6.32 -21.17 -16.33
N ASP A 104 5.47 -20.59 -15.48
CA ASP A 104 4.01 -20.65 -15.58
C ASP A 104 3.47 -19.36 -16.22
N ASP A 105 2.50 -19.46 -17.12
CA ASP A 105 1.96 -18.34 -17.93
C ASP A 105 1.28 -17.20 -17.11
N SER A 106 1.20 -17.30 -15.78
CA SER A 106 0.32 -16.45 -14.97
C SER A 106 0.98 -15.24 -14.29
N SER A 107 2.29 -15.21 -13.99
CA SER A 107 2.88 -14.06 -13.25
C SER A 107 4.40 -13.92 -13.39
N GLY A 108 4.87 -12.84 -14.02
CA GLY A 108 6.26 -12.39 -13.89
C GLY A 108 6.57 -11.91 -12.47
N TRP A 109 7.81 -12.08 -12.02
CA TRP A 109 8.22 -11.67 -10.67
C TRP A 109 9.62 -11.08 -10.66
N THR A 110 9.95 -10.39 -9.57
CA THR A 110 11.29 -9.83 -9.35
C THR A 110 11.82 -10.27 -8.01
N PHE A 111 13.14 -10.31 -7.87
CA PHE A 111 13.74 -10.40 -6.54
C PHE A 111 14.90 -9.43 -6.34
N PHE A 112 15.07 -9.05 -5.08
CA PHE A 112 15.97 -8.01 -4.64
C PHE A 112 16.90 -8.54 -3.56
N ASN A 113 18.20 -8.34 -3.73
CA ASN A 113 19.16 -8.57 -2.65
C ASN A 113 19.12 -7.38 -1.70
N LEU A 114 18.38 -7.51 -0.60
CA LEU A 114 18.17 -6.41 0.34
C LEU A 114 19.48 -5.99 1.03
N ASN A 115 20.46 -6.89 1.16
CA ASN A 115 21.77 -6.55 1.72
C ASN A 115 22.52 -5.49 0.91
N ASP A 116 22.29 -5.45 -0.41
CA ASP A 116 22.96 -4.50 -1.30
C ASP A 116 22.15 -3.19 -1.46
N LEU A 117 20.85 -3.22 -1.18
CA LEU A 117 19.93 -2.08 -1.39
C LEU A 117 19.67 -1.27 -0.13
N PHE A 118 19.65 -1.90 1.05
CA PHE A 118 19.22 -1.28 2.29
C PHE A 118 20.30 -1.36 3.37
N ASP A 119 20.62 -0.20 3.96
CA ASP A 119 21.68 -0.07 4.97
C ASP A 119 21.40 -0.91 6.23
N GLU A 120 20.13 -1.06 6.60
CA GLU A 120 19.69 -1.89 7.72
C GLU A 120 20.07 -3.38 7.54
N HIS A 121 20.21 -3.84 6.30
CA HIS A 121 20.50 -5.24 5.97
C HIS A 121 21.94 -5.48 5.53
N ARG A 122 22.73 -4.42 5.29
CA ARG A 122 24.09 -4.51 4.73
C ARG A 122 25.04 -5.46 5.47
N ASN A 123 24.96 -5.44 6.80
CA ASN A 123 25.85 -6.23 7.67
C ASN A 123 25.21 -7.53 8.18
N SER A 124 24.06 -7.93 7.64
CA SER A 124 23.43 -9.20 8.02
C SER A 124 24.36 -10.39 7.72
N PRO A 125 24.46 -11.38 8.63
CA PRO A 125 25.20 -12.61 8.39
C PRO A 125 24.51 -13.52 7.35
N ALA A 126 23.19 -13.35 7.17
CA ALA A 126 22.38 -14.05 6.18
C ALA A 126 22.15 -13.18 4.94
N THR A 127 22.00 -13.83 3.78
CA THR A 127 21.43 -13.17 2.60
C THR A 127 19.94 -12.98 2.80
N ILE A 128 19.46 -11.75 2.60
CA ILE A 128 18.05 -11.39 2.73
C ILE A 128 17.54 -11.02 1.34
N LEU A 129 16.56 -11.77 0.86
CA LEU A 129 15.91 -11.53 -0.42
C LEU A 129 14.49 -11.03 -0.22
N GLN A 130 14.06 -10.08 -1.04
CA GLN A 130 12.64 -9.80 -1.23
C GLN A 130 12.21 -10.32 -2.60
N ALA A 131 11.17 -11.13 -2.66
CA ALA A 131 10.55 -11.60 -3.88
C ALA A 131 9.18 -10.96 -4.06
N ASP A 132 8.98 -10.28 -5.18
CA ASP A 132 7.78 -9.52 -5.52
C ASP A 132 7.07 -10.17 -6.71
N PHE A 133 5.89 -10.73 -6.45
CA PHE A 133 5.00 -11.31 -7.45
C PHE A 133 3.93 -10.30 -7.86
N TYR A 134 3.92 -9.91 -9.13
CA TYR A 134 2.88 -9.04 -9.68
C TYR A 134 1.71 -9.88 -10.18
N HIS A 135 0.49 -9.31 -10.16
CA HIS A 135 -0.73 -10.06 -10.48
C HIS A 135 -0.90 -11.29 -9.57
N ALA A 136 -0.59 -11.12 -8.29
CA ALA A 136 -0.52 -12.19 -7.31
C ALA A 136 -1.88 -12.68 -6.79
N ASN A 137 -2.95 -12.52 -7.57
CA ASN A 137 -4.32 -12.87 -7.19
C ASN A 137 -4.43 -14.34 -6.71
N GLU A 138 -3.70 -15.25 -7.37
CA GLU A 138 -3.65 -16.68 -7.02
C GLU A 138 -2.81 -16.99 -5.78
N LEU A 139 -1.92 -16.08 -5.38
CA LEU A 139 -1.04 -16.24 -4.21
C LEU A 139 -1.68 -15.70 -2.93
N LEU A 140 -2.49 -14.65 -3.02
CA LEU A 140 -3.18 -14.04 -1.88
C LEU A 140 -3.95 -15.02 -0.97
N PRO A 141 -4.67 -16.04 -1.47
CA PRO A 141 -5.39 -16.98 -0.61
C PRO A 141 -4.51 -18.09 -0.04
N LEU A 142 -3.25 -18.19 -0.45
CA LEU A 142 -2.34 -19.24 0.01
C LEU A 142 -1.81 -18.93 1.41
N LYS A 143 -1.40 -19.99 2.12
CA LYS A 143 -0.65 -19.84 3.37
C LYS A 143 0.79 -19.45 3.08
N ASP A 144 1.41 -18.77 4.04
CA ASP A 144 2.81 -18.32 3.97
C ASP A 144 3.78 -19.45 3.57
N GLU A 145 3.57 -20.68 4.05
CA GLU A 145 4.45 -21.81 3.72
C GLU A 145 4.40 -22.18 2.23
N HIS A 146 3.23 -22.02 1.59
CA HIS A 146 3.05 -22.27 0.17
C HIS A 146 3.63 -21.15 -0.69
N ILE A 147 3.52 -19.90 -0.23
CA ILE A 147 4.14 -18.75 -0.90
C ILE A 147 5.66 -18.89 -0.83
N ALA A 148 6.21 -19.17 0.34
CA ALA A 148 7.65 -19.39 0.53
C ALA A 148 8.18 -20.54 -0.34
N ALA A 149 7.44 -21.66 -0.42
CA ALA A 149 7.81 -22.77 -1.29
C ALA A 149 7.85 -22.37 -2.77
N LYS A 150 6.90 -21.54 -3.24
CA LYS A 150 6.88 -21.03 -4.62
C LYS A 150 8.06 -20.11 -4.94
N VAL A 151 8.55 -19.34 -3.97
CA VAL A 151 9.75 -18.49 -4.19
C VAL A 151 11.02 -19.35 -4.38
N MET A 152 11.04 -20.55 -3.79
CA MET A 152 12.19 -21.46 -3.82
C MET A 152 12.15 -22.51 -4.94
N SER A 153 11.08 -22.57 -5.73
CA SER A 153 10.92 -23.52 -6.85
C SER A 153 11.46 -22.95 -8.17
#